data_AF-A0A9W9WEP1-F1
#
_entry.id   AF-A0A9W9WEP1-F1
#
_cell.length_a   1.000
_cell.length_b   1.000
_cell.length_c   1.000
_cell.angle_alpha   90.00
_cell.angle_beta   90.00
_cell.angle_gamma   90.00
#
_symmetry.space_group_name_H-M   'P 1'
#
loop_
_entity.id
_entity.type
_entity.pdbx_description
1 polymer ?
#
loop_
_entity_poly.entity_id
_entity_poly.type
_entity_poly.pdbx_seq_one_letter_code
_entity_poly.pdbx_strand_id
1 'polypeptide(L)'
;MSGSGQSSVGNRSLYESGDQRNVPVSELKEHARYAEGMPTSHKNLDSKDSRSIANKLASQENKPDPSHHHNNEYDAEAEMSKQNPTKPAEQHGNAPSKGARIDAELKADDEQRLQEKGIKH
;
A
#
# COMPACT_ATOMS: atom_id res chain seq x y z
N MET A 1 -42.06 -24.76 31.31
CA MET A 1 -41.12 -23.64 31.53
C MET A 1 -39.71 -24.23 31.41
N SER A 2 -38.97 -23.88 30.35
CA SER A 2 -37.67 -24.49 30.05
C SER A 2 -36.58 -23.98 30.98
N GLY A 3 -35.93 -24.89 31.70
CA GLY A 3 -34.84 -24.59 32.63
C GLY A 3 -33.52 -24.36 31.90
N SER A 4 -33.22 -23.10 31.58
CA SER A 4 -31.87 -22.67 31.24
C SER A 4 -31.06 -22.48 32.53
N GLY A 5 -30.35 -23.53 32.99
CA GLY A 5 -29.49 -23.42 34.18
C GLY A 5 -29.01 -24.71 34.85
N GLN A 6 -29.16 -25.90 34.26
CA GLN A 6 -28.79 -27.17 34.93
C GLN A 6 -27.30 -27.57 34.85
N SER A 7 -26.39 -26.69 34.43
CA SER A 7 -24.95 -26.97 34.49
C SER A 7 -24.37 -26.69 35.88
N SER A 8 -23.43 -27.52 36.33
CA SER A 8 -22.71 -27.36 37.62
C SER A 8 -22.00 -26.01 37.77
N VAL A 9 -21.78 -25.31 36.66
CA VAL A 9 -21.13 -24.01 36.57
C VAL A 9 -22.10 -22.84 36.38
N GLY A 10 -23.42 -23.03 36.49
CA GLY A 10 -24.40 -21.95 36.38
C GLY A 10 -24.69 -21.48 34.95
N ASN A 11 -25.30 -20.29 34.80
CA ASN A 11 -25.76 -19.76 33.51
C ASN A 11 -24.59 -19.27 32.64
N ARG A 12 -24.44 -19.84 31.43
CA ARG A 12 -23.37 -19.52 30.47
C ARG A 12 -23.25 -18.02 30.17
N SER A 13 -24.36 -17.28 30.16
CA SER A 13 -24.36 -15.83 29.91
C SER A 13 -23.52 -15.02 30.91
N LEU A 14 -23.20 -15.58 32.09
CA LEU A 14 -22.39 -14.91 33.11
C LEU A 14 -20.87 -15.08 32.91
N TYR A 15 -20.45 -16.08 32.13
CA TYR A 15 -19.03 -16.43 31.93
C TYR A 15 -18.55 -16.17 30.50
N GLU A 16 -19.49 -16.02 29.56
CA GLU A 16 -19.21 -15.73 28.17
C GLU A 16 -18.87 -14.24 28.00
N SER A 17 -17.62 -13.90 28.30
CA SER A 17 -17.04 -12.58 28.03
C SER A 17 -17.04 -12.28 26.52
N GLY A 18 -17.06 -11.01 26.14
CA GLY A 18 -17.16 -10.59 24.72
C GLY A 18 -16.12 -11.22 23.79
N ASP A 19 -14.95 -11.60 24.30
CA ASP A 19 -13.86 -12.26 23.57
C ASP A 19 -14.09 -13.75 23.25
N GLN A 20 -15.11 -14.38 23.85
CA GLN A 20 -15.48 -15.79 23.57
C GLN A 20 -16.58 -15.92 22.51
N ARG A 21 -17.20 -14.81 22.10
CA ARG A 21 -18.27 -14.81 21.09
C ARG A 21 -17.68 -14.54 19.71
N ASN A 22 -18.10 -15.31 18.71
CA ASN A 22 -17.80 -15.00 17.32
C ASN A 22 -18.37 -13.62 16.97
N VAL A 23 -17.50 -12.70 16.55
CA VAL A 23 -17.90 -11.37 16.04
C VAL A 23 -18.73 -11.52 14.75
N PRO A 24 -19.71 -10.64 14.52
CA PRO A 24 -20.51 -10.68 13.31
C PRO A 24 -19.65 -10.40 12.07
N VAL A 25 -20.02 -11.03 10.94
CA VAL A 25 -19.30 -10.91 9.65
C VAL A 25 -19.19 -9.46 9.16
N SER A 26 -20.14 -8.60 9.53
CA SER A 26 -20.07 -7.17 9.22
C SER A 26 -18.87 -6.49 9.87
N GLU A 27 -18.58 -6.81 11.13
CA GLU A 27 -17.46 -6.24 11.88
C GLU A 27 -16.11 -6.75 11.35
N LEU A 28 -16.04 -8.02 10.95
CA LEU A 28 -14.86 -8.57 10.26
C LEU A 28 -14.54 -7.85 8.94
N LYS A 29 -15.57 -7.43 8.19
CA LYS A 29 -15.39 -6.67 6.94
C LYS A 29 -14.92 -5.24 7.19
N GLU A 30 -15.37 -4.59 8.26
CA GLU A 30 -14.88 -3.27 8.67
C GLU A 30 -13.38 -3.30 9.01
N HIS A 31 -12.91 -4.38 9.65
CA HIS A 31 -11.48 -4.58 9.95
C HIS A 31 -10.61 -4.85 8.70
N ALA A 32 -11.20 -5.25 7.57
CA ALA A 32 -10.45 -5.46 6.33
C ALA A 32 -10.15 -4.15 5.58
N ARG A 33 -10.79 -3.03 5.95
CA ARG A 33 -10.62 -1.72 5.27
C ARG A 33 -9.43 -0.93 5.81
N TYR A 34 -8.25 -1.55 5.87
CA TYR A 34 -7.03 -0.84 6.31
C TYR A 34 -6.55 0.23 5.32
N ALA A 35 -7.06 0.21 4.08
CA ALA A 35 -6.75 1.19 3.02
C ALA A 35 -7.58 2.48 3.11
N GLU A 36 -8.67 2.50 3.90
CA GLU A 36 -9.45 3.72 4.08
C GLU A 36 -8.72 4.70 5.01
N GLY A 37 -8.59 5.96 4.56
CA GLY A 37 -8.00 7.04 5.36
C GLY A 37 -8.92 7.41 6.51
N MET A 38 -8.48 7.17 7.74
CA MET A 38 -9.17 7.61 8.95
C MET A 38 -8.64 8.99 9.39
N PRO A 39 -9.42 9.79 10.12
CA PRO A 39 -8.90 11.02 10.71
C PRO A 39 -7.69 10.68 11.58
N THR A 40 -6.69 11.57 11.57
CA THR A 40 -5.43 11.45 12.33
C THR A 40 -4.59 10.20 12.04
N SER A 41 -4.89 9.40 11.01
CA SER A 41 -4.25 8.10 10.75
C SER A 41 -2.91 8.14 9.99
N HIS A 42 -2.13 9.20 10.19
CA HIS A 42 -0.87 9.44 9.48
C HIS A 42 0.34 8.71 10.08
N LYS A 43 0.23 8.21 11.32
CA LYS A 43 1.31 7.53 12.06
C LYS A 43 0.76 6.35 12.85
N ASN A 44 1.37 5.16 12.69
CA ASN A 44 0.94 3.94 13.40
C ASN A 44 1.10 4.02 14.93
N LEU A 45 2.09 4.78 15.41
CA LEU A 45 2.40 4.98 16.84
C LEU A 45 1.74 6.23 17.43
N ASP A 46 0.87 6.91 16.68
CA ASP A 46 0.15 8.07 17.20
C ASP A 46 -0.96 7.61 18.15
N SER A 47 -0.95 8.18 19.36
CA SER A 47 -1.96 7.94 20.38
C SER A 47 -3.33 8.46 19.97
N LYS A 48 -3.38 9.41 19.02
CA LYS A 48 -4.61 9.97 18.47
C LYS A 48 -5.06 9.25 17.20
N ASP A 49 -4.40 8.18 16.76
CA ASP A 49 -4.80 7.45 15.55
C ASP A 49 -6.11 6.69 15.77
N SER A 50 -7.12 7.08 14.98
CA SER A 50 -8.49 6.57 15.03
C SER A 50 -8.66 5.18 14.38
N ARG A 51 -7.61 4.60 13.80
CA ARG A 51 -7.66 3.22 13.26
C ARG A 51 -7.73 2.18 14.37
N SER A 52 -8.40 1.07 14.09
CA SER A 52 -8.40 -0.12 14.95
C SER A 52 -7.00 -0.75 15.03
N ILE A 53 -6.73 -1.51 16.11
CA ILE A 53 -5.46 -2.24 16.29
C ILE A 53 -5.24 -3.22 15.13
N ALA A 54 -6.29 -3.93 14.69
CA ALA A 54 -6.24 -4.83 13.55
C ALA A 54 -5.77 -4.12 12.28
N ASN A 55 -6.32 -2.93 11.97
CA ASN A 55 -5.93 -2.16 10.79
C ASN A 55 -4.48 -1.66 10.91
N LYS A 56 -4.02 -1.28 12.12
CA LYS A 56 -2.63 -0.88 12.36
C LYS A 56 -1.66 -2.04 12.11
N LEU A 57 -1.98 -3.24 12.57
CA LEU A 57 -1.17 -4.44 12.36
C LEU A 57 -1.13 -4.84 10.88
N ALA A 58 -2.28 -4.94 10.22
CA ALA A 58 -2.36 -5.25 8.79
C ALA A 58 -1.58 -4.24 7.93
N SER A 59 -1.60 -2.95 8.32
CA SER A 59 -0.82 -1.92 7.63
C SER A 59 0.70 -2.06 7.80
N GLN A 60 1.17 -2.76 8.84
CA GLN A 60 2.59 -3.01 9.06
C GLN A 60 3.05 -4.29 8.36
N GLU A 61 2.20 -5.32 8.36
CA GLU A 61 2.49 -6.58 7.68
C GLU A 61 2.71 -6.40 6.17
N ASN A 62 1.95 -5.50 5.55
CA ASN A 62 2.09 -5.18 4.12
C ASN A 62 3.16 -4.12 3.81
N LYS A 63 3.84 -3.55 4.82
CA LYS A 63 4.90 -2.57 4.56
C LYS A 63 6.20 -3.28 4.22
N PRO A 64 6.91 -2.85 3.17
CA PRO A 64 8.26 -3.34 2.92
C PRO A 64 9.14 -3.03 4.13
N ASP A 65 10.03 -3.96 4.47
CA ASP A 65 10.93 -3.84 5.62
C ASP A 65 11.76 -2.54 5.50
N PRO A 66 11.68 -1.61 6.47
CA PRO A 66 12.40 -0.35 6.43
C PRO A 66 13.92 -0.51 6.46
N SER A 67 14.46 -1.65 6.91
CA SER A 67 15.89 -1.97 6.84
C SER A 67 16.36 -2.11 5.39
N HIS A 68 15.43 -2.40 4.48
CA HIS A 68 15.64 -2.45 3.06
C HIS A 68 15.11 -1.15 2.45
N HIS A 69 15.82 -0.04 2.70
CA HIS A 69 15.67 1.22 1.94
C HIS A 69 15.87 1.03 0.42
N HIS A 70 16.44 -0.11 0.04
CA HIS A 70 16.50 -0.65 -1.30
C HIS A 70 15.95 -2.08 -1.29
N ASN A 71 14.70 -2.30 -0.88
CA ASN A 71 14.00 -3.44 -1.45
C ASN A 71 14.07 -3.20 -2.95
N ASN A 72 14.82 -4.06 -3.66
CA ASN A 72 14.87 -4.12 -5.12
C ASN A 72 13.48 -4.57 -5.63
N GLU A 73 12.42 -3.91 -5.15
CA GLU A 73 11.12 -3.88 -5.79
C GLU A 73 11.40 -3.20 -7.11
N TYR A 74 11.44 -4.04 -8.14
CA TYR A 74 11.43 -3.66 -9.52
C TYR A 74 10.30 -2.64 -9.73
N ASP A 75 10.65 -1.37 -9.62
CA ASP A 75 9.73 -0.28 -9.84
C ASP A 75 9.60 -0.13 -11.35
N ALA A 76 8.52 -0.72 -11.89
CA ALA A 76 8.24 -0.73 -13.32
C ALA A 76 8.22 0.71 -13.88
N GLU A 77 7.79 1.68 -13.09
CA GLU A 77 7.80 3.10 -13.46
C GLU A 77 9.23 3.65 -13.53
N ALA A 78 10.09 3.28 -12.58
CA ALA A 78 11.51 3.64 -12.60
C ALA A 78 12.25 3.02 -13.80
N GLU A 79 11.89 1.79 -14.21
CA GLU A 79 12.44 1.17 -15.41
C GLU A 79 11.97 1.83 -16.70
N MET A 80 10.69 2.18 -16.78
CA MET A 80 10.14 2.93 -17.92
C MET A 80 10.79 4.31 -18.04
N SER A 81 11.07 4.97 -16.91
CA SER A 81 11.80 6.24 -16.86
C SER A 81 13.23 6.13 -17.41
N LYS A 82 13.96 5.05 -17.10
CA LYS A 82 15.31 4.79 -17.68
C LYS A 82 15.28 4.70 -19.20
N GLN A 83 14.21 4.15 -19.77
CA GLN A 83 14.07 4.02 -21.21
C GLN A 83 13.65 5.33 -21.87
N ASN A 84 12.64 5.99 -21.32
CA ASN A 84 12.18 7.28 -21.81
C ASN A 84 11.76 8.17 -20.64
N PRO A 85 12.42 9.33 -20.47
CA PRO A 85 12.19 10.20 -19.33
C PRO A 85 10.79 10.86 -19.34
N THR A 86 10.11 10.91 -20.48
CA THR A 86 8.77 11.53 -20.61
C THR A 86 7.61 10.57 -20.35
N LYS A 87 7.83 9.25 -20.46
CA LYS A 87 6.76 8.23 -20.40
C LYS A 87 6.00 8.22 -19.07
N PRO A 88 6.64 8.31 -17.90
CA PRO A 88 5.90 8.32 -16.64
C PRO A 88 4.90 9.48 -16.56
N ALA A 89 5.29 10.67 -17.02
CA ALA A 89 4.41 11.84 -17.03
C ALA A 89 3.22 11.65 -17.98
N GLU A 90 3.47 11.12 -19.19
CA GLU A 90 2.44 10.84 -20.18
C GLU A 90 1.45 9.76 -19.70
N GLN A 91 1.94 8.70 -19.04
CA GLN A 91 1.11 7.64 -18.48
C GLN A 91 0.15 8.16 -17.41
N HIS A 92 0.59 9.14 -16.62
CA HIS A 92 -0.24 9.80 -15.62
C HIS A 92 -1.08 10.97 -16.18
N GLY A 93 -1.04 11.24 -17.49
CA GLY A 93 -1.77 12.34 -18.14
C GLY A 93 -1.24 13.73 -17.80
N ASN A 94 0.00 13.82 -17.30
CA ASN A 94 0.66 15.06 -16.91
C ASN A 94 1.60 15.56 -18.02
N ALA A 95 1.86 16.87 -18.02
CA ALA A 95 2.90 17.41 -18.89
C ALA A 95 4.29 16.98 -18.39
N PRO A 96 5.18 16.49 -19.29
CA PRO A 96 6.55 16.13 -18.90
C PRO A 96 7.33 17.35 -18.43
N SER A 97 8.26 17.14 -17.49
CA SER A 97 9.09 18.21 -16.95
C SER A 97 10.02 18.78 -18.03
N LYS A 98 10.48 20.02 -17.83
CA LYS A 98 11.45 20.65 -18.75
C LYS A 98 12.73 19.80 -18.89
N GLY A 99 13.22 19.22 -17.79
CA GLY A 99 14.39 18.33 -17.81
C GLY A 99 14.12 17.06 -18.62
N ALA A 100 12.98 16.39 -18.38
CA ALA A 100 12.63 15.17 -19.12
C ALA A 100 12.51 15.41 -20.63
N ARG A 101 12.04 16.58 -21.05
CA ARG A 101 12.02 16.97 -22.47
C ARG A 101 13.42 17.12 -23.05
N ILE A 102 14.30 17.83 -22.35
CA ILE A 102 15.69 18.05 -22.78
C ILE A 102 16.45 16.72 -22.86
N ASP A 103 16.25 15.83 -21.88
CA ASP A 103 16.88 14.51 -21.88
C ASP A 103 16.40 13.64 -23.05
N ALA A 104 15.11 13.75 -23.43
CA ALA A 104 14.57 13.08 -24.61
C ALA A 104 15.13 13.64 -25.92
N GLU A 105 15.26 14.97 -26.03
CA GLU A 105 15.87 15.65 -27.17
C GLU A 105 17.35 15.27 -27.34
N LEU A 106 18.14 15.29 -26.25
CA LEU A 106 19.54 14.86 -26.25
C LEU A 106 19.71 13.42 -26.70
N LYS A 107 18.85 12.51 -26.22
CA LYS A 107 18.88 11.10 -26.61
C LYS A 107 18.60 10.92 -28.11
N ALA A 108 17.63 11.66 -28.66
CA ALA A 108 17.32 11.63 -30.09
C ALA A 108 18.48 12.16 -30.94
N ASP A 109 19.11 13.26 -30.52
CA ASP A 109 20.28 13.85 -31.20
C ASP A 109 21.49 12.90 -31.16
N ASP A 110 21.71 12.19 -30.04
CA ASP A 110 22.76 11.19 -29.91
C ASP A 110 22.53 9.99 -30.84
N GLU A 111 21.30 9.48 -30.91
CA GLU A 111 20.94 8.40 -31.83
C GLU A 111 21.14 8.79 -33.30
N GLN A 112 20.76 10.01 -33.69
CA GLN A 112 21.01 10.54 -35.04
C GLN A 112 22.50 10.65 -35.34
N ARG A 113 23.30 11.21 -34.43
CA ARG A 113 24.75 11.34 -34.61
C ARG A 113 25.45 9.98 -34.70
N LEU A 114 24.98 8.97 -33.98
CA LEU A 114 25.51 7.60 -34.07
C LEU A 114 25.19 6.96 -35.43
N GLN A 115 23.97 7.18 -35.95
CA GLN A 115 23.57 6.73 -37.28
C GLN A 115 24.40 7.40 -38.38
N GLU A 116 24.59 8.72 -38.30
CA GLU A 116 25.44 9.48 -39.24
C GLU A 116 26.90 9.02 -39.22
N LYS A 117 27.41 8.69 -38.03
CA LYS A 117 28.77 8.13 -37.87
C LYS A 117 28.90 6.68 -38.32
N GLY A 118 27.81 6.04 -38.77
CA GLY A 118 27.81 4.69 -39.31
C GLY A 118 28.12 3.60 -38.27
N ILE A 119 28.04 3.94 -36.98
CA ILE A 119 28.22 2.98 -35.88
C ILE A 119 26.88 2.25 -35.74
N LYS A 120 26.71 1.19 -36.52
CA LYS A 120 25.59 0.26 -36.36
C LYS A 120 25.78 -0.51 -35.06
N HIS A 121 24.71 -0.63 -34.29
CA HIS A 121 24.61 -1.51 -33.13
C HIS A 121 24.76 -2.98 -33.51
#